data_AF-A0A9D5N3W1-F1
#
_entry.id   AF-A0A9D5N3W1-F1
#
_cell.length_a   1.000
_cell.length_b   1.000
_cell.length_c   1.000
_cell.angle_alpha   90.00
_cell.angle_beta   90.00
_cell.angle_gamma   90.00
#
_symmetry.space_group_name_H-M   'P 1'
#
loop_
_entity.id
_entity.type
_entity.pdbx_description
1 polymer ?
#
loop_
_entity_poly.entity_id
_entity_poly.type
_entity_poly.pdbx_seq_one_letter_code
_entity_poly.pdbx_strand_id
1 'polypeptide(L)'
;MQFDINIMQAQKEADHLEREARKIERELRQVALIYLGLKLVGDPAIQYVVRHVWKQYCALSTERRRLSRMGSSLRTVFRLYYDADEKVAKDYNIRGSVLDTVHNTQRHSTSNEEMQSAVEKYEREHPGEAADLDQILSSGKNNKLTKEDILRIKYLVYTAEEPYRSIYLRYLDNYRIGDGNMKKGAYYSPDDRTINFTYKDCFKKDPRGEYTTFFHESGHGVDDVADAAVRSGFDTDEFRAYNPAMNREVTIREAIEYDVFYNKNNPHSVTSLAQDIIIRGKSGSKGNIDNVIRAFQKGSSSGLNKEDLKLYNAVRNAHLKESRQSPSTQMEAVSDVYGGSSKNALQTRGGQRYGYTHGDGYWNDQNNTNRELWAEYFSYNMAGDTEALNNLREYFPEASKMLDAYARSLTDR
;
A
#
# COMPACT_ATOMS: atom_id res chain seq x y z
N MET A 1 -31.37 12.77 7.96
CA MET A 1 -30.88 14.11 7.56
C MET A 1 -29.55 13.86 6.86
N GLN A 2 -29.58 13.70 5.55
CA GLN A 2 -28.44 13.24 4.76
C GLN A 2 -27.63 14.48 4.38
N PHE A 3 -26.52 14.72 5.08
CA PHE A 3 -25.56 15.73 4.65
C PHE A 3 -24.82 15.15 3.43
N ASP A 4 -25.23 15.57 2.22
CA ASP A 4 -24.56 15.26 0.96
C ASP A 4 -23.24 16.07 0.82
N ILE A 5 -22.37 15.98 1.82
CA ILE A 5 -20.96 16.31 1.62
C ILE A 5 -20.31 15.01 1.17
N ASN A 6 -19.99 14.92 -0.11
CA ASN A 6 -19.12 13.87 -0.62
C ASN A 6 -17.74 14.06 0.02
N ILE A 7 -17.50 13.42 1.16
CA ILE A 7 -16.32 13.64 2.00
C ILE A 7 -15.03 13.23 1.27
N MET A 8 -15.13 12.30 0.32
CA MET A 8 -14.04 11.93 -0.59
C MET A 8 -13.74 13.06 -1.58
N GLN A 9 -14.76 13.76 -2.08
CA GLN A 9 -14.56 14.99 -2.84
C GLN A 9 -13.86 16.05 -1.98
N ALA A 10 -14.22 16.20 -0.69
CA ALA A 10 -13.56 17.15 0.20
C ALA A 10 -12.05 16.83 0.39
N GLN A 11 -11.68 15.55 0.49
CA GLN A 11 -10.28 15.13 0.53
C GLN A 11 -9.55 15.40 -0.80
N LYS A 12 -10.16 15.03 -1.94
CA LYS A 12 -9.60 15.31 -3.28
C LYS A 12 -9.38 16.80 -3.52
N GLU A 13 -10.33 17.64 -3.11
CA GLU A 13 -10.21 19.10 -3.17
C GLU A 13 -9.12 19.62 -2.23
N ALA A 14 -8.99 19.06 -1.03
CA ALA A 14 -7.92 19.43 -0.10
C ALA A 14 -6.53 19.18 -0.69
N ASP A 15 -6.34 18.02 -1.33
CA ASP A 15 -5.08 17.65 -1.97
C ASP A 15 -4.80 18.48 -3.22
N HIS A 16 -5.83 18.80 -4.00
CA HIS A 16 -5.72 19.72 -5.13
C HIS A 16 -5.27 21.12 -4.67
N LEU A 17 -5.90 21.70 -3.65
CA LEU A 17 -5.53 23.01 -3.11
C LEU A 17 -4.09 23.05 -2.58
N GLU A 18 -3.62 21.96 -1.98
CA GLU A 18 -2.23 21.83 -1.52
C GLU A 18 -1.24 21.80 -2.69
N ARG A 19 -1.56 21.07 -3.77
CA ARG A 19 -0.73 21.05 -4.99
C ARG A 19 -0.63 22.44 -5.62
N GLU A 20 -1.75 23.15 -5.72
CA GLU A 20 -1.77 24.53 -6.23
C GLU A 20 -1.00 25.49 -5.32
N ALA A 21 -1.13 25.37 -4.00
CA ALA A 21 -0.34 26.16 -3.06
C ALA A 21 1.18 25.93 -3.22
N ARG A 22 1.61 24.70 -3.50
CA ARG A 22 3.03 24.38 -3.78
C ARG A 22 3.51 24.94 -5.13
N LYS A 23 2.67 24.96 -6.16
CA LYS A 23 2.99 25.62 -7.44
C LYS A 23 3.24 27.12 -7.22
N ILE A 24 2.34 27.81 -6.51
CA ILE A 24 2.51 29.22 -6.16
C ILE A 24 3.77 29.45 -5.31
N GLU A 25 4.11 28.52 -4.41
CA GLU A 25 5.36 28.63 -3.63
C GLU A 25 6.62 28.60 -4.52
N ARG A 26 6.64 27.76 -5.56
CA ARG A 26 7.75 27.74 -6.52
C ARG A 26 7.88 29.06 -7.28
N GLU A 27 6.75 29.61 -7.74
CA GLU A 27 6.72 30.92 -8.41
C GLU A 27 7.16 32.05 -7.47
N LEU A 28 6.73 32.02 -6.20
CA LEU A 28 7.15 32.99 -5.19
C LEU A 28 8.67 33.01 -4.99
N ARG A 29 9.33 31.85 -5.04
CA ARG A 29 10.80 31.77 -4.96
C ARG A 29 11.46 32.45 -6.15
N GLN A 30 10.94 32.24 -7.36
CA GLN A 30 11.47 32.89 -8.56
C GLN A 30 11.26 34.42 -8.51
N VAL A 31 10.06 34.87 -8.12
CA VAL A 31 9.76 36.30 -7.97
C VAL A 31 10.62 36.96 -6.89
N ALA A 32 10.90 36.25 -5.79
CA ALA A 32 11.79 36.74 -4.74
C ALA A 32 13.24 36.93 -5.23
N LEU A 33 13.74 35.99 -6.05
CA LEU A 33 15.07 36.11 -6.68
C LEU A 33 15.14 37.31 -7.62
N ILE A 34 14.11 37.52 -8.44
CA ILE A 34 14.01 38.69 -9.33
C ILE A 34 14.00 39.98 -8.51
N TYR A 35 13.18 40.04 -7.45
CA TYR A 35 13.12 41.20 -6.56
C TYR A 35 14.47 41.52 -5.92
N LEU A 36 15.18 40.50 -5.40
CA LEU A 36 16.52 40.66 -4.83
C LEU A 36 17.51 41.19 -5.86
N GLY A 37 17.53 40.61 -7.08
CA GLY A 37 18.37 41.06 -8.17
C GLY A 37 18.12 42.53 -8.54
N LEU A 38 16.87 42.91 -8.73
CA LEU A 38 16.49 44.29 -9.05
C LEU A 38 16.85 45.28 -7.93
N LYS A 39 16.75 44.87 -6.66
CA LYS A 39 17.09 45.72 -5.52
C LYS A 39 18.61 45.98 -5.43
N LEU A 40 19.44 45.01 -5.83
CA LEU A 40 20.89 45.13 -5.82
C LEU A 40 21.42 46.09 -6.90
N VAL A 41 20.69 46.28 -8.01
CA VAL A 41 21.07 47.23 -9.08
C VAL A 41 21.10 48.67 -8.57
N GLY A 42 20.25 49.03 -7.60
CA GLY A 42 20.28 50.35 -6.96
C GLY A 42 19.89 51.54 -7.86
N ASP A 43 19.45 51.29 -9.10
CA ASP A 43 19.10 52.33 -10.07
C ASP A 43 17.74 52.98 -9.74
N PRO A 44 17.68 54.31 -9.55
CA PRO A 44 16.43 55.05 -9.35
C PRO A 44 15.36 54.83 -10.43
N ALA A 45 15.75 54.62 -11.69
CA ALA A 45 14.84 54.39 -12.81
C ALA A 45 14.06 53.06 -12.67
N ILE A 46 14.62 52.09 -11.95
CA ILE A 46 14.05 50.74 -11.78
C ILE A 46 13.16 50.65 -10.52
N GLN A 47 13.15 51.67 -9.66
CA GLN A 47 12.36 51.70 -8.41
C GLN A 47 10.85 51.52 -8.62
N TYR A 48 10.32 51.91 -9.78
CA TYR A 48 8.93 51.63 -10.13
C TYR A 48 8.68 50.13 -10.35
N VAL A 49 9.59 49.45 -11.05
CA VAL A 49 9.53 48.00 -11.33
C VAL A 49 9.69 47.20 -10.03
N VAL A 50 10.65 47.58 -9.18
CA VAL A 50 10.85 46.94 -7.86
C VAL A 50 9.56 46.97 -7.03
N ARG A 51 8.85 48.11 -6.99
CA ARG A 51 7.58 48.25 -6.28
C ARG A 51 6.48 47.37 -6.87
N HIS A 52 6.40 47.24 -8.18
CA HIS A 52 5.43 46.36 -8.85
C HIS A 52 5.70 44.88 -8.58
N VAL A 53 6.95 44.44 -8.69
CA VAL A 53 7.35 43.04 -8.39
C VAL A 53 7.05 42.70 -6.93
N TRP A 54 7.35 43.60 -5.99
CA TRP A 54 7.02 43.42 -4.57
C TRP A 54 5.50 43.30 -4.34
N LYS A 55 4.69 44.13 -5.00
CA LYS A 55 3.22 44.05 -4.91
C LYS A 55 2.70 42.70 -5.42
N GLN A 56 3.23 42.18 -6.52
CA GLN A 56 2.87 40.86 -7.02
C GLN A 56 3.31 39.73 -6.07
N TYR A 57 4.52 39.82 -5.51
CA TYR A 57 4.99 38.89 -4.49
C TYR A 57 4.04 38.83 -3.28
N CYS A 58 3.60 39.98 -2.76
CA CYS A 58 2.65 40.03 -1.65
C CYS A 58 1.29 39.42 -2.00
N ALA A 59 0.78 39.65 -3.22
CA ALA A 59 -0.48 39.08 -3.69
C ALA A 59 -0.41 37.54 -3.77
N LEU A 60 0.63 37.01 -4.41
CA LEU A 60 0.87 35.56 -4.52
C LEU A 60 1.07 34.90 -3.15
N SER A 61 1.80 35.56 -2.23
CA SER A 61 1.99 35.08 -0.86
C SER A 61 0.67 35.01 -0.07
N THR A 62 -0.24 35.94 -0.33
CA THR A 62 -1.57 35.95 0.30
C THR A 62 -2.42 34.82 -0.24
N GLU A 63 -2.42 34.61 -1.56
CA GLU A 63 -3.19 33.54 -2.20
C GLU A 63 -2.68 32.15 -1.79
N ARG A 64 -1.36 31.94 -1.76
CA ARG A 64 -0.74 30.69 -1.25
C ARG A 64 -1.19 30.37 0.18
N ARG A 65 -1.27 31.38 1.05
CA ARG A 65 -1.75 31.23 2.43
C ARG A 65 -3.26 30.99 2.51
N ARG A 66 -4.04 31.47 1.53
CA ARG A 66 -5.49 31.21 1.43
C ARG A 66 -5.75 29.76 1.05
N LEU A 67 -5.13 29.27 -0.04
CA LEU A 67 -5.27 27.90 -0.52
C LEU A 67 -4.82 26.87 0.53
N SER A 68 -3.66 27.10 1.16
CA SER A 68 -3.14 26.23 2.22
C SER A 68 -4.07 26.16 3.45
N ARG A 69 -4.70 27.28 3.83
CA ARG A 69 -5.71 27.30 4.90
C ARG A 69 -6.97 26.54 4.50
N MET A 70 -7.47 26.74 3.28
CA MET A 70 -8.63 26.01 2.76
C MET A 70 -8.40 24.51 2.72
N GLY A 71 -7.22 24.07 2.22
CA GLY A 71 -6.83 22.66 2.23
C GLY A 71 -6.78 22.08 3.64
N SER A 72 -6.18 22.81 4.60
CA SER A 72 -6.11 22.39 6.01
C SER A 72 -7.50 22.32 6.67
N SER A 73 -8.40 23.25 6.36
CA SER A 73 -9.79 23.23 6.82
C SER A 73 -10.55 22.02 6.27
N LEU A 74 -10.41 21.72 4.98
CA LEU A 74 -11.04 20.54 4.38
C LEU A 74 -10.51 19.23 4.97
N ARG A 75 -9.19 19.11 5.20
CA ARG A 75 -8.63 17.95 5.93
C ARG A 75 -9.18 17.83 7.35
N THR A 76 -9.38 18.97 8.02
CA THR A 76 -9.96 18.97 9.37
C THR A 76 -11.40 18.48 9.34
N VAL A 77 -12.19 18.93 8.37
CA VAL A 77 -13.56 18.43 8.16
C VAL A 77 -13.55 16.93 7.84
N PHE A 78 -12.66 16.49 6.94
CA PHE A 78 -12.47 15.07 6.62
C PHE A 78 -12.16 14.25 7.87
N ARG A 79 -11.17 14.67 8.66
CA ARG A 79 -10.79 13.97 9.90
C ARG A 79 -11.94 13.92 10.90
N LEU A 80 -12.62 15.05 11.15
CA LEU A 80 -13.75 15.09 12.09
C LEU A 80 -14.91 14.20 11.63
N TYR A 81 -15.14 14.12 10.32
CA TYR A 81 -16.12 13.20 9.77
C TYR A 81 -15.69 11.75 9.96
N TYR A 82 -14.43 11.42 9.65
CA TYR A 82 -13.88 10.08 9.82
C TYR A 82 -13.91 9.62 11.29
N ASP A 83 -13.49 10.48 12.22
CA ASP A 83 -13.54 10.22 13.67
C ASP A 83 -14.99 9.98 14.14
N ALA A 84 -15.95 10.71 13.57
CA ALA A 84 -17.37 10.52 13.87
C ALA A 84 -17.91 9.21 13.28
N ASP A 85 -17.50 8.86 12.05
CA ASP A 85 -17.89 7.63 11.37
C ASP A 85 -17.34 6.39 12.10
N GLU A 86 -16.07 6.42 12.51
CA GLU A 86 -15.43 5.36 13.30
C GLU A 86 -16.15 5.16 14.65
N LYS A 87 -16.54 6.26 15.30
CA LYS A 87 -17.29 6.20 16.55
C LYS A 87 -18.68 5.56 16.35
N VAL A 88 -19.37 5.90 15.26
CA VAL A 88 -20.65 5.28 14.90
C VAL A 88 -20.45 3.80 14.59
N ALA A 89 -19.46 3.42 13.77
CA ALA A 89 -19.17 2.02 13.46
C ALA A 89 -18.93 1.19 14.72
N LYS A 90 -18.18 1.75 15.68
CA LYS A 90 -17.92 1.13 16.99
C LYS A 90 -19.17 0.97 17.84
N ASP A 91 -20.02 2.00 17.92
CA ASP A 91 -21.26 1.97 18.70
C ASP A 91 -22.28 0.96 18.14
N TYR A 92 -22.22 0.67 16.84
CA TYR A 92 -23.10 -0.29 16.15
C TYR A 92 -22.45 -1.65 15.85
N ASN A 93 -21.22 -1.89 16.31
CA ASN A 93 -20.46 -3.12 16.08
C ASN A 93 -20.31 -3.49 14.58
N ILE A 94 -20.21 -2.46 13.73
CA ILE A 94 -19.92 -2.59 12.30
C ILE A 94 -18.41 -2.71 12.16
N ARG A 95 -17.92 -3.76 11.48
CA ARG A 95 -16.48 -3.91 11.17
C ARG A 95 -16.12 -2.97 10.02
N GLY A 96 -15.14 -2.08 10.21
CA GLY A 96 -14.66 -1.11 9.21
C GLY A 96 -15.39 0.23 9.23
N SER A 97 -14.85 1.25 8.53
CA SER A 97 -15.53 2.54 8.33
C SER A 97 -16.67 2.40 7.30
N VAL A 98 -17.74 3.17 7.47
CA VAL A 98 -18.89 3.15 6.55
C VAL A 98 -18.48 3.74 5.19
N LEU A 99 -17.55 4.69 5.17
CA LEU A 99 -17.01 5.29 3.96
C LEU A 99 -16.23 4.31 3.08
N ASP A 100 -15.41 3.47 3.69
CA ASP A 100 -14.62 2.46 2.97
C ASP A 100 -15.52 1.39 2.34
N THR A 101 -16.64 1.09 3.02
CA THR A 101 -17.66 0.16 2.53
C THR A 101 -18.40 0.71 1.30
N VAL A 102 -18.68 2.02 1.26
CA VAL A 102 -19.39 2.68 0.14
C VAL A 102 -18.51 2.80 -1.11
N HIS A 103 -17.21 3.11 -0.97
CA HIS A 103 -16.32 3.25 -2.13
C HIS A 103 -16.01 1.90 -2.81
N ASN A 104 -15.80 0.86 -2.01
CA ASN A 104 -15.51 -0.50 -2.48
C ASN A 104 -16.75 -1.11 -3.19
N THR A 105 -17.95 -0.86 -2.66
CA THR A 105 -19.20 -1.30 -3.31
C THR A 105 -19.40 -0.65 -4.69
N GLN A 106 -19.01 0.63 -4.87
CA GLN A 106 -19.22 1.35 -6.13
C GLN A 106 -18.34 0.87 -7.30
N ARG A 107 -17.06 0.55 -7.08
CA ARG A 107 -16.18 0.07 -8.17
C ARG A 107 -16.56 -1.32 -8.66
N HIS A 108 -16.95 -2.21 -7.75
CA HIS A 108 -17.37 -3.56 -8.12
C HIS A 108 -18.79 -3.62 -8.71
N SER A 109 -19.67 -2.67 -8.39
CA SER A 109 -21.02 -2.54 -8.92
C SER A 109 -21.16 -1.64 -10.16
N THR A 110 -20.06 -1.09 -10.68
CA THR A 110 -20.09 -0.20 -11.86
C THR A 110 -20.55 -0.98 -13.08
N SER A 111 -21.51 -0.44 -13.83
CA SER A 111 -22.01 -1.09 -15.05
C SER A 111 -20.94 -1.10 -16.16
N ASN A 112 -21.03 -2.05 -17.09
CA ASN A 112 -20.10 -2.11 -18.24
C ASN A 112 -20.12 -0.82 -19.07
N GLU A 113 -21.27 -0.14 -19.15
CA GLU A 113 -21.45 1.12 -19.89
C GLU A 113 -20.71 2.29 -19.23
N GLU A 114 -20.75 2.37 -17.90
CA GLU A 114 -20.00 3.37 -17.13
C GLU A 114 -18.49 3.09 -17.20
N MET A 115 -18.08 1.82 -17.08
CA MET A 115 -16.67 1.42 -17.23
C MET A 115 -16.15 1.79 -18.62
N GLN A 116 -16.91 1.46 -19.67
CA GLN A 116 -16.57 1.80 -21.05
C GLN A 116 -16.42 3.30 -21.25
N SER A 117 -17.37 4.09 -20.73
CA SER A 117 -17.33 5.55 -20.84
C SER A 117 -16.10 6.16 -20.14
N ALA A 118 -15.73 5.63 -18.96
CA ALA A 118 -14.54 6.08 -18.24
C ALA A 118 -13.24 5.72 -18.98
N VAL A 119 -13.16 4.49 -19.51
CA VAL A 119 -12.03 4.01 -20.30
C VAL A 119 -11.87 4.84 -21.58
N GLU A 120 -12.91 4.99 -22.38
CA GLU A 120 -12.87 5.79 -23.62
C GLU A 120 -12.46 7.24 -23.37
N LYS A 121 -12.91 7.82 -22.25
CA LYS A 121 -12.51 9.17 -21.87
C LYS A 121 -11.00 9.23 -21.58
N TYR A 122 -10.48 8.30 -20.78
CA TYR A 122 -9.07 8.28 -20.43
C TYR A 122 -8.18 8.08 -21.66
N GLU A 123 -8.50 7.10 -22.51
CA GLU A 123 -7.70 6.76 -23.69
C GLU A 123 -7.68 7.87 -24.75
N ARG A 124 -8.78 8.62 -24.87
CA ARG A 124 -8.80 9.82 -25.72
C ARG A 124 -7.88 10.92 -25.21
N GLU A 125 -7.73 11.05 -23.89
CA GLU A 125 -6.89 12.06 -23.25
C GLU A 125 -5.41 11.59 -23.17
N HIS A 126 -5.15 10.28 -23.13
CA HIS A 126 -3.84 9.66 -22.89
C HIS A 126 -3.56 8.52 -23.89
N PRO A 127 -3.49 8.78 -25.20
CA PRO A 127 -3.42 7.72 -26.21
C PRO A 127 -2.12 6.90 -26.19
N GLY A 128 -1.02 7.44 -25.66
CA GLY A 128 0.24 6.71 -25.50
C GLY A 128 0.11 5.61 -24.44
N GLU A 129 -0.25 5.99 -23.22
CA GLU A 129 -0.46 5.06 -22.09
C GLU A 129 -1.51 3.98 -22.43
N ALA A 130 -2.54 4.34 -23.19
CA ALA A 130 -3.53 3.40 -23.68
C ALA A 130 -2.94 2.33 -24.62
N ALA A 131 -2.08 2.76 -25.55
CA ALA A 131 -1.41 1.86 -26.48
C ALA A 131 -0.44 0.91 -25.76
N ASP A 132 0.30 1.41 -24.78
CA ASP A 132 1.25 0.62 -23.98
C ASP A 132 0.51 -0.45 -23.16
N LEU A 133 -0.61 -0.08 -22.53
CA LEU A 133 -1.46 -1.02 -21.81
C LEU A 133 -2.09 -2.06 -22.75
N ASP A 134 -2.57 -1.65 -23.93
CA ASP A 134 -3.09 -2.59 -24.94
C ASP A 134 -2.03 -3.58 -25.44
N GLN A 135 -0.79 -3.12 -25.61
CA GLN A 135 0.31 -3.98 -26.00
C GLN A 135 0.57 -5.08 -24.96
N ILE A 136 0.51 -4.75 -23.68
CA ILE A 136 0.72 -5.74 -22.60
C ILE A 136 -0.47 -6.68 -22.48
N LEU A 137 -1.70 -6.16 -22.50
CA LEU A 137 -2.92 -6.97 -22.38
C LEU A 137 -3.14 -7.90 -23.59
N SER A 138 -2.53 -7.59 -24.74
CA SER A 138 -2.50 -8.47 -25.91
C SER A 138 -1.28 -9.41 -25.96
N SER A 139 -0.32 -9.24 -25.05
CA SER A 139 0.90 -10.06 -25.00
C SER A 139 0.68 -11.43 -24.36
N GLY A 140 1.72 -12.27 -24.40
CA GLY A 140 1.75 -13.56 -23.73
C GLY A 140 1.18 -14.73 -24.52
N LYS A 141 1.73 -15.91 -24.26
CA LYS A 141 1.23 -17.18 -24.80
C LYS A 141 -0.02 -17.60 -24.05
N ASN A 142 -0.92 -18.31 -24.73
CA ASN A 142 -2.18 -18.79 -24.15
C ASN A 142 -3.03 -17.69 -23.48
N ASN A 143 -2.87 -16.44 -23.90
CA ASN A 143 -3.65 -15.34 -23.35
C ASN A 143 -5.14 -15.55 -23.65
N LYS A 144 -5.95 -15.58 -22.59
CA LYS A 144 -7.40 -15.82 -22.62
C LYS A 144 -8.22 -14.66 -22.10
N LEU A 145 -7.61 -13.48 -21.92
CA LEU A 145 -8.32 -12.28 -21.50
C LEU A 145 -9.48 -12.01 -22.46
N THR A 146 -10.69 -11.98 -21.91
CA THR A 146 -11.90 -11.63 -22.65
C THR A 146 -11.99 -10.11 -22.80
N LYS A 147 -12.90 -9.64 -23.65
CA LYS A 147 -13.19 -8.21 -23.75
C LYS A 147 -13.66 -7.60 -22.42
N GLU A 148 -14.40 -8.37 -21.62
CA GLU A 148 -14.82 -7.96 -20.27
C GLU A 148 -13.61 -7.83 -19.33
N ASP A 149 -12.69 -8.78 -19.38
CA ASP A 149 -11.46 -8.73 -18.56
C ASP A 149 -10.59 -7.52 -18.93
N ILE A 150 -10.37 -7.30 -20.23
CA ILE A 150 -9.60 -6.15 -20.73
C ILE A 150 -10.25 -4.84 -20.29
N LEU A 151 -11.57 -4.71 -20.48
CA LEU A 151 -12.31 -3.52 -20.06
C LEU A 151 -12.15 -3.26 -18.56
N ARG A 152 -12.27 -4.31 -17.74
CA ARG A 152 -12.21 -4.17 -16.28
C ARG A 152 -10.80 -3.88 -15.78
N ILE A 153 -9.77 -4.52 -16.34
CA ILE A 153 -8.37 -4.19 -16.03
C ILE A 153 -8.08 -2.74 -16.39
N LYS A 154 -8.46 -2.28 -17.60
CA LYS A 154 -8.30 -0.88 -18.02
C LYS A 154 -9.02 0.07 -17.07
N TYR A 155 -10.27 -0.24 -16.71
CA TYR A 155 -11.02 0.57 -15.77
C TYR A 155 -10.34 0.67 -14.40
N LEU A 156 -9.86 -0.45 -13.84
CA LEU A 156 -9.15 -0.47 -12.56
C LEU A 156 -7.86 0.35 -12.64
N VAL A 157 -7.05 0.18 -13.68
CA VAL A 157 -5.81 0.95 -13.90
C VAL A 157 -6.10 2.45 -14.01
N TYR A 158 -7.00 2.86 -14.90
CA TYR A 158 -7.26 4.28 -15.17
C TYR A 158 -7.97 5.00 -14.02
N THR A 159 -8.71 4.26 -13.19
CA THR A 159 -9.39 4.84 -12.04
C THR A 159 -8.61 4.70 -10.73
N ALA A 160 -7.55 3.88 -10.67
CA ALA A 160 -6.70 3.69 -9.50
C ALA A 160 -6.25 5.04 -8.91
N GLU A 161 -6.15 5.09 -7.58
CA GLU A 161 -5.75 6.32 -6.90
C GLU A 161 -4.27 6.60 -7.13
N GLU A 162 -3.91 7.89 -7.18
CA GLU A 162 -2.49 8.28 -7.20
C GLU A 162 -1.84 7.96 -5.84
N PRO A 163 -0.57 7.52 -5.81
CA PRO A 163 0.36 7.46 -6.93
C PRO A 163 0.30 6.18 -7.79
N TYR A 164 -0.52 5.19 -7.42
CA TYR A 164 -0.44 3.83 -7.94
C TYR A 164 -0.75 3.72 -9.44
N ARG A 165 -1.71 4.51 -9.94
CA ARG A 165 -1.96 4.61 -11.38
C ARG A 165 -0.70 5.05 -12.14
N SER A 166 -0.09 6.17 -11.71
CA SER A 166 1.12 6.69 -12.36
C SER A 166 2.29 5.72 -12.26
N ILE A 167 2.46 5.04 -11.12
CA ILE A 167 3.49 4.01 -10.93
C ILE A 167 3.26 2.87 -11.93
N TYR A 168 2.05 2.30 -11.96
CA TYR A 168 1.73 1.19 -12.85
C TYR A 168 2.03 1.55 -14.30
N LEU A 169 1.44 2.65 -14.80
CA LEU A 169 1.58 3.09 -16.18
C LEU A 169 3.03 3.41 -16.57
N ARG A 170 3.81 3.98 -15.65
CA ARG A 170 5.24 4.30 -15.88
C ARG A 170 6.10 3.06 -16.15
N TYR A 171 5.81 1.94 -15.48
CA TYR A 171 6.66 0.76 -15.52
C TYR A 171 6.13 -0.35 -16.43
N LEU A 172 4.96 -0.15 -17.05
CA LEU A 172 4.31 -1.14 -17.91
C LEU A 172 5.25 -1.72 -18.98
N ASP A 173 5.98 -0.88 -19.70
CA ASP A 173 6.84 -1.33 -20.82
C ASP A 173 8.03 -2.20 -20.41
N ASN A 174 8.32 -2.31 -19.12
CA ASN A 174 9.49 -3.03 -18.61
C ASN A 174 9.22 -4.49 -18.27
N TYR A 175 7.96 -4.93 -18.29
CA TYR A 175 7.56 -6.32 -18.13
C TYR A 175 6.35 -6.64 -19.01
N ARG A 176 6.00 -7.92 -19.17
CA ARG A 176 4.87 -8.34 -20.03
C ARG A 176 4.14 -9.55 -19.49
N ILE A 177 3.05 -9.95 -20.14
CA ILE A 177 2.41 -11.24 -19.85
C ILE A 177 3.24 -12.36 -20.50
N GLY A 178 3.60 -13.38 -19.71
CA GLY A 178 4.34 -14.57 -20.17
C GLY A 178 3.40 -15.65 -20.68
N ASP A 179 2.81 -16.42 -19.76
CA ASP A 179 1.71 -17.35 -20.01
C ASP A 179 0.44 -16.89 -19.27
N GLY A 180 -0.59 -16.54 -20.04
CA GLY A 180 -1.86 -16.02 -19.52
C GLY A 180 -2.88 -17.10 -19.13
N ASN A 181 -2.52 -18.38 -19.16
CA ASN A 181 -3.38 -19.46 -18.69
C ASN A 181 -2.56 -20.69 -18.26
N MET A 182 -1.74 -20.51 -17.24
CA MET A 182 -0.95 -21.58 -16.65
C MET A 182 -1.81 -22.65 -15.97
N LYS A 183 -1.19 -23.81 -15.73
CA LYS A 183 -1.80 -24.92 -14.97
C LYS A 183 -1.47 -24.88 -13.48
N LYS A 184 -0.51 -24.05 -13.06
CA LYS A 184 0.07 -24.05 -11.70
C LYS A 184 0.30 -22.62 -11.22
N GLY A 185 -0.66 -22.09 -10.48
CA GLY A 185 -0.54 -20.81 -9.77
C GLY A 185 -0.34 -19.60 -10.69
N ALA A 186 -0.34 -18.42 -10.09
CA ALA A 186 0.25 -17.23 -10.69
C ALA A 186 1.65 -17.02 -10.10
N TYR A 187 2.53 -16.37 -10.86
CA TYR A 187 3.83 -15.91 -10.39
C TYR A 187 4.44 -14.90 -11.37
N TYR A 188 5.30 -14.03 -10.83
CA TYR A 188 6.23 -13.21 -11.59
C TYR A 188 7.55 -13.94 -11.81
N SER A 189 8.06 -13.89 -13.05
CA SER A 189 9.40 -14.39 -13.42
C SER A 189 10.34 -13.19 -13.59
N PRO A 190 11.31 -12.96 -12.68
CA PRO A 190 12.29 -11.89 -12.82
C PRO A 190 13.21 -12.08 -14.03
N ASP A 191 13.64 -13.32 -14.29
CA ASP A 191 14.55 -13.65 -15.40
C ASP A 191 13.95 -13.29 -16.77
N ASP A 192 12.64 -13.53 -16.93
CA ASP A 192 11.93 -13.24 -18.18
C ASP A 192 11.17 -11.91 -18.17
N ARG A 193 11.15 -11.24 -17.00
CA ARG A 193 10.30 -10.08 -16.67
C ARG A 193 8.86 -10.28 -17.13
N THR A 194 8.26 -11.39 -16.69
CA THR A 194 6.90 -11.74 -17.08
C THR A 194 6.00 -12.01 -15.90
N ILE A 195 4.78 -11.50 -15.96
CA ILE A 195 3.68 -11.95 -15.11
C ILE A 195 3.04 -13.18 -15.76
N ASN A 196 2.82 -14.21 -14.98
CA ASN A 196 2.21 -15.45 -15.43
C ASN A 196 1.04 -15.78 -14.51
N PHE A 197 -0.09 -16.20 -15.08
CA PHE A 197 -1.31 -16.36 -14.28
C PHE A 197 -2.17 -17.54 -14.72
N THR A 198 -2.90 -18.09 -13.75
CA THR A 198 -3.93 -19.11 -14.00
C THR A 198 -5.28 -18.40 -14.15
N TYR A 199 -5.81 -18.35 -15.37
CA TYR A 199 -7.00 -17.55 -15.72
C TYR A 199 -8.19 -17.71 -14.77
N LYS A 200 -8.46 -18.92 -14.26
CA LYS A 200 -9.59 -19.12 -13.34
C LYS A 200 -9.42 -18.47 -11.97
N ASP A 201 -8.18 -18.36 -11.51
CA ASP A 201 -7.85 -18.02 -10.12
C ASP A 201 -7.45 -16.55 -9.96
N CYS A 202 -7.30 -15.81 -11.06
CA CYS A 202 -6.73 -14.46 -11.07
C CYS A 202 -7.72 -13.34 -11.44
N PHE A 203 -8.97 -13.69 -11.76
CA PHE A 203 -9.95 -12.76 -12.34
C PHE A 203 -11.25 -12.76 -11.53
N LYS A 204 -12.42 -12.76 -12.17
CA LYS A 204 -13.74 -12.58 -11.52
C LYS A 204 -14.05 -13.53 -10.35
N LYS A 205 -13.37 -14.68 -10.28
CA LYS A 205 -13.58 -15.71 -9.24
C LYS A 205 -12.46 -15.76 -8.22
N ASP A 206 -11.52 -14.82 -8.29
CA ASP A 206 -10.45 -14.69 -7.33
C ASP A 206 -11.08 -14.39 -5.96
N PRO A 207 -10.94 -15.31 -4.99
CA PRO A 207 -11.61 -15.15 -3.70
C PRO A 207 -11.00 -13.97 -2.90
N ARG A 208 -9.89 -13.41 -3.38
CA ARG A 208 -9.11 -12.27 -2.85
C ARG A 208 -9.56 -10.90 -3.35
N GLY A 209 -10.61 -10.87 -4.17
CA GLY A 209 -11.00 -9.69 -4.92
C GLY A 209 -10.67 -9.85 -6.41
N GLU A 210 -11.57 -9.35 -7.25
CA GLU A 210 -11.41 -9.53 -8.69
C GLU A 210 -10.13 -8.83 -9.18
N TYR A 211 -9.32 -9.54 -9.97
CA TYR A 211 -8.06 -9.03 -10.55
C TYR A 211 -6.94 -8.76 -9.54
N THR A 212 -7.14 -9.02 -8.24
CA THR A 212 -6.11 -8.84 -7.20
C THR A 212 -4.84 -9.61 -7.54
N THR A 213 -4.96 -10.90 -7.91
CA THR A 213 -3.78 -11.69 -8.33
C THR A 213 -3.02 -11.06 -9.49
N PHE A 214 -3.73 -10.57 -10.51
CA PHE A 214 -3.09 -9.99 -11.69
C PHE A 214 -2.26 -8.76 -11.31
N PHE A 215 -2.78 -7.92 -10.41
CA PHE A 215 -2.06 -6.76 -9.92
C PHE A 215 -0.98 -7.11 -8.88
N HIS A 216 -1.13 -8.20 -8.13
CA HIS A 216 -0.10 -8.74 -7.25
C HIS A 216 1.16 -9.10 -8.07
N GLU A 217 1.00 -9.92 -9.11
CA GLU A 217 2.14 -10.28 -9.97
C GLU A 217 2.73 -9.05 -10.68
N SER A 218 1.87 -8.08 -11.04
CA SER A 218 2.33 -6.81 -11.58
C SER A 218 3.11 -5.99 -10.56
N GLY A 219 2.77 -6.06 -9.28
CA GLY A 219 3.49 -5.39 -8.19
C GLY A 219 4.92 -5.90 -8.05
N HIS A 220 5.13 -7.22 -8.17
CA HIS A 220 6.47 -7.79 -8.31
C HIS A 220 7.19 -7.27 -9.56
N GLY A 221 6.48 -7.18 -10.69
CA GLY A 221 7.04 -6.63 -11.93
C GLY A 221 7.51 -5.19 -11.79
N VAL A 222 6.70 -4.32 -11.19
CA VAL A 222 7.05 -2.93 -10.87
C VAL A 222 8.28 -2.89 -9.97
N ASP A 223 8.32 -3.72 -8.93
CA ASP A 223 9.42 -3.72 -7.96
C ASP A 223 10.76 -4.19 -8.53
N ASP A 224 10.75 -5.21 -9.41
CA ASP A 224 11.95 -5.70 -10.10
C ASP A 224 12.52 -4.69 -11.11
N VAL A 225 11.67 -3.89 -11.74
CA VAL A 225 12.07 -2.96 -12.82
C VAL A 225 12.18 -1.51 -12.35
N ALA A 226 11.81 -1.22 -11.10
CA ALA A 226 11.81 0.13 -10.53
C ALA A 226 13.19 0.76 -10.41
N ASP A 227 14.23 -0.07 -10.26
CA ASP A 227 15.60 0.40 -10.06
C ASP A 227 16.40 0.41 -11.37
N ALA A 228 16.77 1.62 -11.82
CA ALA A 228 17.65 1.82 -12.98
C ALA A 228 19.15 1.67 -12.64
N ALA A 229 19.52 1.65 -11.36
CA ALA A 229 20.91 1.63 -10.89
C ALA A 229 21.42 0.21 -10.57
N VAL A 230 20.54 -0.72 -10.17
CA VAL A 230 20.89 -2.12 -9.89
C VAL A 230 20.57 -2.97 -11.12
N ARG A 231 21.58 -3.67 -11.65
CA ARG A 231 21.50 -4.47 -12.88
C ARG A 231 20.58 -5.71 -12.80
N SER A 232 19.92 -5.94 -11.66
CA SER A 232 18.93 -7.00 -11.40
C SER A 232 18.56 -6.97 -9.91
N GLY A 233 17.27 -6.91 -9.55
CA GLY A 233 16.83 -7.04 -8.16
C GLY A 233 15.60 -6.20 -7.83
N PHE A 234 14.88 -6.60 -6.79
CA PHE A 234 13.70 -5.90 -6.28
C PHE A 234 14.13 -4.69 -5.45
N ASP A 235 13.64 -3.49 -5.79
CA ASP A 235 14.01 -2.24 -5.12
C ASP A 235 13.58 -2.23 -3.62
N THR A 236 12.50 -2.94 -3.28
CA THR A 236 12.09 -3.11 -1.86
C THR A 236 13.13 -3.80 -0.98
N ASP A 237 14.07 -4.55 -1.54
CA ASP A 237 15.11 -5.24 -0.78
C ASP A 237 16.07 -4.27 -0.08
N GLU A 238 16.36 -3.15 -0.74
CA GLU A 238 17.33 -2.17 -0.28
C GLU A 238 16.70 -0.82 0.10
N PHE A 239 15.43 -0.59 -0.26
CA PHE A 239 14.73 0.65 0.04
C PHE A 239 14.76 0.98 1.54
N ARG A 240 15.17 2.21 1.85
CA ARG A 240 15.26 2.75 3.20
C ARG A 240 14.51 4.06 3.31
N ALA A 241 13.83 4.25 4.43
CA ALA A 241 13.24 5.51 4.81
C ALA A 241 13.26 5.68 6.34
N TYR A 242 13.12 6.91 6.80
CA TYR A 242 13.04 7.21 8.22
C TYR A 242 11.72 6.68 8.82
N ASN A 243 11.82 5.83 9.84
CA ASN A 243 10.66 5.36 10.60
C ASN A 243 10.60 6.05 11.99
N PRO A 244 9.54 6.80 12.31
CA PRO A 244 9.43 7.51 13.59
C PRO A 244 9.32 6.59 14.82
N ALA A 245 8.68 5.42 14.71
CA ALA A 245 8.54 4.50 15.84
C ALA A 245 9.88 3.86 16.23
N MET A 246 10.78 3.70 15.27
CA MET A 246 12.12 3.14 15.46
C MET A 246 13.21 4.22 15.59
N ASN A 247 12.87 5.49 15.30
CA ASN A 247 13.74 6.68 15.38
C ASN A 247 15.06 6.53 14.62
N ARG A 248 15.01 5.94 13.43
CA ARG A 248 16.15 5.75 12.52
C ARG A 248 15.66 5.45 11.11
N GLU A 249 16.57 5.46 10.15
CA GLU A 249 16.31 4.85 8.85
C GLU A 249 16.27 3.33 8.98
N VAL A 250 15.27 2.73 8.32
CA VAL A 250 15.00 1.29 8.34
C VAL A 250 14.64 0.82 6.95
N THR A 251 14.85 -0.47 6.67
CA THR A 251 14.27 -1.10 5.47
C THR A 251 12.81 -1.46 5.68
N ILE A 252 12.07 -1.77 4.60
CA ILE A 252 10.70 -2.32 4.71
C ILE A 252 10.72 -3.58 5.58
N ARG A 253 11.69 -4.46 5.37
CA ARG A 253 11.86 -5.67 6.17
C ARG A 253 12.06 -5.39 7.66
N GLU A 254 12.89 -4.42 8.03
CA GLU A 254 13.08 -4.06 9.44
C GLU A 254 11.79 -3.52 10.07
N ALA A 255 10.98 -2.78 9.31
CA ALA A 255 9.66 -2.33 9.77
C ALA A 255 8.66 -3.50 9.92
N ILE A 256 8.68 -4.47 9.01
CA ILE A 256 7.91 -5.71 9.12
C ILE A 256 8.30 -6.47 10.39
N GLU A 257 9.59 -6.70 10.61
CA GLU A 257 10.09 -7.39 11.80
C GLU A 257 9.68 -6.65 13.08
N TYR A 258 9.69 -5.31 13.07
CA TYR A 258 9.20 -4.49 14.17
C TYR A 258 7.71 -4.72 14.43
N ASP A 259 6.85 -4.64 13.41
CA ASP A 259 5.41 -4.81 13.58
C ASP A 259 5.03 -6.23 14.03
N VAL A 260 5.67 -7.26 13.45
CA VAL A 260 5.39 -8.66 13.78
C VAL A 260 5.88 -9.00 15.19
N PHE A 261 7.07 -8.58 15.58
CA PHE A 261 7.71 -9.09 16.81
C PHE A 261 7.74 -8.10 17.97
N TYR A 262 8.00 -6.82 17.71
CA TYR A 262 8.50 -5.89 18.73
C TYR A 262 7.55 -4.72 19.05
N ASN A 263 6.61 -4.42 18.17
CA ASN A 263 5.74 -3.25 18.31
C ASN A 263 4.72 -3.45 19.44
N LYS A 264 5.06 -2.96 20.63
CA LYS A 264 4.20 -3.01 21.84
C LYS A 264 2.88 -2.25 21.72
N ASN A 265 2.75 -1.37 20.72
CA ASN A 265 1.53 -0.60 20.48
C ASN A 265 0.64 -1.28 19.43
N ASN A 266 1.15 -2.29 18.72
CA ASN A 266 0.38 -3.11 17.80
C ASN A 266 -0.16 -4.34 18.54
N PRO A 267 -1.49 -4.49 18.69
CA PRO A 267 -2.08 -5.63 19.42
C PRO A 267 -1.78 -6.99 18.78
N HIS A 268 -1.42 -7.03 17.50
CA HIS A 268 -1.12 -8.26 16.75
C HIS A 268 0.36 -8.68 16.82
N SER A 269 1.23 -7.88 17.45
CA SER A 269 2.64 -8.26 17.58
C SER A 269 2.83 -9.39 18.60
N VAL A 270 3.87 -10.20 18.41
CA VAL A 270 4.26 -11.25 19.36
C VAL A 270 4.48 -10.68 20.77
N THR A 271 5.09 -9.49 20.87
CA THR A 271 5.30 -8.80 22.15
C THR A 271 3.98 -8.49 22.84
N SER A 272 3.02 -7.88 22.14
CA SER A 272 1.73 -7.50 22.72
C SER A 272 0.90 -8.71 23.14
N LEU A 273 0.85 -9.75 22.29
CA LEU A 273 0.17 -11.00 22.60
C LEU A 273 0.81 -11.69 23.83
N ALA A 274 2.14 -11.74 23.90
CA ALA A 274 2.84 -12.33 25.03
C ALA A 274 2.61 -11.55 26.34
N GLN A 275 2.64 -10.21 26.29
CA GLN A 275 2.35 -9.35 27.44
C GLN A 275 0.93 -9.55 27.95
N ASP A 276 -0.08 -9.61 27.07
CA ASP A 276 -1.47 -9.87 27.46
C ASP A 276 -1.62 -11.24 28.16
N ILE A 277 -0.96 -12.28 27.64
CA ILE A 277 -0.95 -13.62 28.24
C ILE A 277 -0.34 -13.59 29.65
N ILE A 278 0.77 -12.87 29.83
CA ILE A 278 1.47 -12.73 31.10
C ILE A 278 0.60 -11.98 32.11
N ILE A 279 0.06 -10.82 31.73
CA ILE A 279 -0.77 -9.96 32.59
C ILE A 279 -2.03 -10.70 33.04
N ARG A 280 -2.67 -11.47 32.15
CA ARG A 280 -3.86 -12.27 32.48
C ARG A 280 -3.56 -13.52 33.31
N GLY A 281 -2.30 -13.78 33.65
CA GLY A 281 -1.89 -14.92 34.47
C GLY A 281 -2.17 -16.29 33.83
N LYS A 282 -2.26 -16.36 32.49
CA LYS A 282 -2.58 -17.60 31.76
C LYS A 282 -1.38 -18.55 31.69
N SER A 283 -1.57 -19.72 31.05
CA SER A 283 -0.48 -20.64 30.74
C SER A 283 0.62 -19.93 29.94
N GLY A 284 1.87 -19.99 30.43
CA GLY A 284 3.00 -19.27 29.85
C GLY A 284 3.33 -17.93 30.52
N SER A 285 2.60 -17.53 31.57
CA SER A 285 2.81 -16.24 32.27
C SER A 285 4.20 -16.05 32.91
N LYS A 286 5.00 -17.10 33.02
CA LYS A 286 6.38 -17.06 33.52
C LYS A 286 7.45 -17.14 32.42
N GLY A 287 7.05 -17.21 31.15
CA GLY A 287 7.96 -17.28 30.02
C GLY A 287 8.65 -15.95 29.74
N ASN A 288 9.83 -16.03 29.13
CA ASN A 288 10.59 -14.87 28.66
C ASN A 288 10.20 -14.53 27.21
N ILE A 289 9.76 -13.29 26.98
CA ILE A 289 9.28 -12.82 25.67
C ILE A 289 10.40 -12.89 24.61
N ASP A 290 11.63 -12.48 24.95
CA ASP A 290 12.75 -12.46 23.99
C ASP A 290 13.13 -13.85 23.50
N ASN A 291 13.09 -14.86 24.38
CA ASN A 291 13.30 -16.25 24.00
C ASN A 291 12.23 -16.73 23.01
N VAL A 292 10.97 -16.34 23.24
CA VAL A 292 9.85 -16.68 22.37
C VAL A 292 9.96 -16.00 21.00
N ILE A 293 10.31 -14.71 20.96
CA ILE A 293 10.55 -13.98 19.70
C ILE A 293 11.67 -14.66 18.89
N ARG A 294 12.81 -14.94 19.52
CA ARG A 294 13.94 -15.64 18.84
C ARG A 294 13.52 -17.00 18.28
N ALA A 295 12.69 -17.74 19.01
CA ALA A 295 12.18 -19.03 18.55
C ALA A 295 11.27 -18.89 17.31
N PHE A 296 10.39 -17.88 17.27
CA PHE A 296 9.57 -17.61 16.09
C PHE A 296 10.41 -17.18 14.89
N GLN A 297 11.36 -16.25 15.05
CA GLN A 297 12.27 -15.83 13.97
C GLN A 297 13.08 -17.01 13.40
N LYS A 298 13.45 -17.97 14.26
CA LYS A 298 14.12 -19.21 13.84
C LYS A 298 13.18 -20.21 13.15
N GLY A 299 11.87 -20.07 13.32
CA GLY A 299 10.88 -21.05 12.91
C GLY A 299 10.84 -22.31 13.77
N SER A 300 11.38 -22.28 14.99
CA SER A 300 11.56 -23.47 15.81
C SER A 300 11.49 -23.18 17.30
N SER A 301 10.67 -23.95 18.01
CA SER A 301 10.60 -23.95 19.48
C SER A 301 11.67 -24.84 20.14
N SER A 302 12.58 -25.43 19.36
CA SER A 302 13.64 -26.29 19.89
C SER A 302 14.61 -25.48 20.76
N GLY A 303 14.90 -25.99 21.96
CA GLY A 303 15.77 -25.33 22.93
C GLY A 303 15.06 -24.39 23.92
N LEU A 304 13.74 -24.19 23.77
CA LEU A 304 12.97 -23.44 24.79
C LEU A 304 12.82 -24.27 26.07
N ASN A 305 12.94 -23.61 27.22
CA ASN A 305 12.61 -24.22 28.51
C ASN A 305 11.08 -24.40 28.65
N LYS A 306 10.65 -25.08 29.72
CA LYS A 306 9.23 -25.41 29.95
C LYS A 306 8.31 -24.17 29.99
N GLU A 307 8.74 -23.06 30.58
CA GLU A 307 7.90 -21.87 30.71
C GLU A 307 7.87 -21.07 29.40
N ASP A 308 9.00 -20.93 28.71
CA ASP A 308 9.08 -20.27 27.40
C ASP A 308 8.29 -21.03 26.34
N LEU A 309 8.35 -22.37 26.36
CA LEU A 309 7.57 -23.22 25.44
C LEU A 309 6.06 -23.06 25.67
N LYS A 310 5.61 -22.89 26.92
CA LYS A 310 4.19 -22.60 27.21
C LYS A 310 3.79 -21.24 26.63
N LEU A 311 4.61 -20.20 26.82
CA LEU A 311 4.34 -18.87 26.28
C LEU A 311 4.33 -18.88 24.76
N TYR A 312 5.33 -19.50 24.12
CA TYR A 312 5.41 -19.70 22.67
C TYR A 312 4.12 -20.34 22.12
N ASN A 313 3.66 -21.44 22.73
CA ASN A 313 2.44 -22.11 22.31
C ASN A 313 1.18 -21.25 22.54
N ALA A 314 1.14 -20.49 23.63
CA ALA A 314 0.02 -19.61 23.94
C ALA A 314 -0.07 -18.45 22.94
N VAL A 315 1.05 -17.79 22.61
CA VAL A 315 1.12 -16.73 21.59
C VAL A 315 0.69 -17.27 20.23
N ARG A 316 1.25 -18.39 19.79
CA ARG A 316 0.88 -19.03 18.51
C ARG A 316 -0.62 -19.34 18.45
N ASN A 317 -1.20 -19.85 19.53
CA ASN A 317 -2.63 -20.15 19.57
C ASN A 317 -3.50 -18.89 19.59
N ALA A 318 -3.05 -17.80 20.20
CA ALA A 318 -3.73 -16.51 20.15
C ALA A 318 -3.77 -15.98 18.71
N HIS A 319 -2.61 -15.93 18.06
CA HIS A 319 -2.47 -15.54 16.65
C HIS A 319 -3.37 -16.37 15.73
N LEU A 320 -3.29 -17.70 15.83
CA LEU A 320 -4.11 -18.61 15.01
C LEU A 320 -5.61 -18.51 15.30
N LYS A 321 -6.01 -18.07 16.49
CA LYS A 321 -7.43 -17.88 16.80
C LYS A 321 -7.96 -16.65 16.07
N GLU A 322 -7.19 -15.57 16.04
CA GLU A 322 -7.54 -14.35 15.31
C GLU A 322 -7.59 -14.61 13.80
N SER A 323 -6.57 -15.27 13.24
CA SER A 323 -6.52 -15.56 11.80
C SER A 323 -7.62 -16.51 11.30
N ARG A 324 -8.20 -17.34 12.18
CA ARG A 324 -9.33 -18.24 11.86
C ARG A 324 -10.70 -17.57 11.90
N GLN A 325 -10.81 -16.38 12.48
CA GLN A 325 -12.08 -15.66 12.63
C GLN A 325 -12.34 -14.65 11.50
N SER A 326 -11.40 -14.49 10.57
CA SER A 326 -11.56 -13.68 9.37
C SER A 326 -11.80 -14.56 8.15
N PRO A 327 -12.59 -14.14 7.15
CA PRO A 327 -12.64 -14.79 5.84
C PRO A 327 -11.21 -14.95 5.33
N SER A 328 -10.84 -16.17 4.90
CA SER A 328 -9.45 -16.54 4.62
C SER A 328 -8.76 -15.72 3.53
N THR A 329 -9.51 -14.95 2.77
CA THR A 329 -9.06 -14.24 1.56
C THR A 329 -8.66 -12.79 1.82
N GLN A 330 -9.08 -12.20 2.94
CA GLN A 330 -8.76 -10.82 3.33
C GLN A 330 -7.50 -10.73 4.21
N MET A 331 -6.79 -11.85 4.37
CA MET A 331 -5.69 -12.04 5.31
C MET A 331 -4.45 -12.62 4.62
N GLU A 332 -4.31 -12.48 3.30
CA GLU A 332 -3.18 -13.05 2.54
C GLU A 332 -1.88 -12.35 2.87
N ALA A 333 -1.84 -11.02 2.77
CA ALA A 333 -0.71 -10.23 3.24
C ALA A 333 -0.33 -10.58 4.69
N VAL A 334 -1.32 -10.80 5.56
CA VAL A 334 -1.10 -11.24 6.94
C VAL A 334 -0.50 -12.66 6.97
N SER A 335 -1.02 -13.58 6.15
CA SER A 335 -0.51 -14.95 6.06
C SER A 335 0.95 -14.98 5.61
N ASP A 336 1.29 -14.26 4.55
CA ASP A 336 2.62 -14.22 3.97
C ASP A 336 3.62 -13.49 4.84
N VAL A 337 3.25 -12.34 5.42
CA VAL A 337 4.17 -11.61 6.30
C VAL A 337 4.49 -12.40 7.57
N TYR A 338 3.48 -12.94 8.26
CA TYR A 338 3.74 -13.77 9.44
C TYR A 338 4.36 -15.12 9.07
N GLY A 339 4.03 -15.66 7.89
CA GLY A 339 4.64 -16.87 7.32
C GLY A 339 6.14 -16.68 7.09
N GLY A 340 6.53 -15.65 6.35
CA GLY A 340 7.92 -15.30 6.09
C GLY A 340 8.69 -14.92 7.34
N SER A 341 8.17 -13.98 8.14
CA SER A 341 8.85 -13.49 9.35
C SER A 341 9.11 -14.58 10.39
N SER A 342 8.23 -15.60 10.45
CA SER A 342 8.33 -16.70 11.41
C SER A 342 8.72 -18.05 10.82
N LYS A 343 9.07 -18.10 9.53
CA LYS A 343 9.30 -19.36 8.79
C LYS A 343 8.17 -20.38 9.02
N ASN A 344 6.94 -19.92 8.82
CA ASN A 344 5.67 -20.62 9.03
C ASN A 344 5.36 -21.06 10.48
N ALA A 345 6.17 -20.69 11.48
CA ALA A 345 5.94 -21.09 12.87
C ALA A 345 4.66 -20.50 13.48
N LEU A 346 4.28 -19.29 13.08
CA LEU A 346 3.01 -18.66 13.47
C LEU A 346 1.81 -19.14 12.62
N GLN A 347 2.07 -19.75 11.46
CA GLN A 347 1.04 -20.27 10.55
C GLN A 347 0.80 -21.78 10.68
N THR A 348 1.58 -22.49 11.49
CA THR A 348 1.53 -23.96 11.57
C THR A 348 1.18 -24.49 12.97
N ARG A 349 0.20 -25.40 13.03
CA ARG A 349 -0.10 -26.19 14.25
C ARG A 349 -0.30 -27.67 13.91
N GLY A 350 0.45 -28.55 14.58
CA GLY A 350 0.31 -30.00 14.41
C GLY A 350 0.64 -30.50 13.00
N GLY A 351 1.51 -29.81 12.27
CA GLY A 351 1.82 -30.09 10.86
C GLY A 351 0.81 -29.53 9.86
N GLN A 352 -0.31 -28.95 10.33
CA GLN A 352 -1.28 -28.26 9.48
C GLN A 352 -0.93 -26.77 9.37
N ARG A 353 -0.83 -26.28 8.13
CA ARG A 353 -0.69 -24.85 7.81
C ARG A 353 -2.06 -24.17 7.68
N TYR A 354 -2.15 -22.91 8.08
CA TYR A 354 -3.35 -22.09 8.00
C TYR A 354 -3.08 -20.85 7.14
N GLY A 355 -4.03 -20.49 6.28
CA GLY A 355 -3.92 -19.37 5.34
C GLY A 355 -3.32 -19.74 3.97
N TYR A 356 -3.10 -18.72 3.14
CA TYR A 356 -2.37 -18.81 1.88
C TYR A 356 -0.89 -18.68 2.22
N THR A 357 -0.17 -19.81 2.26
CA THR A 357 1.20 -19.85 2.76
C THR A 357 2.09 -20.60 1.79
N HIS A 358 3.31 -20.08 1.64
CA HIS A 358 4.35 -20.71 0.84
C HIS A 358 5.04 -21.86 1.59
N GLY A 359 5.71 -22.72 0.82
CA GLY A 359 6.57 -23.78 1.36
C GLY A 359 7.69 -23.24 2.26
N ASP A 360 8.14 -24.01 3.24
CA ASP A 360 9.19 -23.56 4.17
C ASP A 360 10.48 -23.14 3.45
N GLY A 361 10.77 -23.74 2.29
CA GLY A 361 11.93 -23.38 1.47
C GLY A 361 11.82 -22.00 0.80
N TYR A 362 10.61 -21.48 0.59
CA TYR A 362 10.37 -20.16 0.01
C TYR A 362 10.88 -19.05 0.93
N TRP A 363 10.63 -19.19 2.23
CA TRP A 363 11.05 -18.24 3.27
C TRP A 363 12.54 -18.34 3.66
N ASN A 364 13.33 -19.12 2.92
CA ASN A 364 14.79 -19.13 3.10
C ASN A 364 15.44 -17.85 2.59
N ASP A 365 14.88 -17.25 1.53
CA ASP A 365 15.20 -15.89 1.16
C ASP A 365 14.41 -14.95 2.08
N GLN A 366 15.14 -14.18 2.88
CA GLN A 366 14.55 -13.28 3.87
C GLN A 366 13.91 -12.05 3.22
N ASN A 367 14.24 -11.77 1.96
CA ASN A 367 13.67 -10.65 1.23
C ASN A 367 12.31 -10.95 0.60
N ASN A 368 11.94 -12.24 0.49
CA ASN A 368 10.62 -12.61 -0.03
C ASN A 368 9.49 -11.98 0.79
N THR A 369 9.67 -11.79 2.10
CA THR A 369 8.63 -11.18 2.95
C THR A 369 8.32 -9.72 2.57
N ASN A 370 9.32 -8.89 2.27
CA ASN A 370 9.06 -7.51 1.83
C ASN A 370 8.53 -7.45 0.40
N ARG A 371 9.02 -8.32 -0.49
CA ARG A 371 8.55 -8.40 -1.88
C ARG A 371 7.07 -8.79 -1.96
N GLU A 372 6.66 -9.82 -1.21
CA GLU A 372 5.26 -10.25 -1.08
C GLU A 372 4.39 -9.13 -0.49
N LEU A 373 4.84 -8.51 0.60
CA LEU A 373 4.07 -7.44 1.23
C LEU A 373 3.84 -6.26 0.28
N TRP A 374 4.85 -5.90 -0.53
CA TRP A 374 4.68 -4.87 -1.54
C TRP A 374 3.71 -5.29 -2.64
N ALA A 375 3.83 -6.50 -3.18
CA ALA A 375 2.93 -6.99 -4.21
C ALA A 375 1.46 -6.99 -3.75
N GLU A 376 1.19 -7.49 -2.54
CA GLU A 376 -0.13 -7.42 -1.91
C GLU A 376 -0.61 -5.98 -1.76
N TYR A 377 0.19 -5.12 -1.12
CA TYR A 377 -0.15 -3.72 -0.88
C TYR A 377 -0.44 -2.94 -2.17
N PHE A 378 0.41 -3.12 -3.19
CA PHE A 378 0.24 -2.53 -4.50
C PHE A 378 -1.05 -3.02 -5.17
N SER A 379 -1.30 -4.33 -5.13
CA SER A 379 -2.48 -4.95 -5.73
C SER A 379 -3.77 -4.42 -5.16
N TYR A 380 -3.87 -4.25 -3.83
CA TYR A 380 -5.08 -3.75 -3.19
C TYR A 380 -5.35 -2.29 -3.57
N ASN A 381 -4.30 -1.47 -3.72
CA ASN A 381 -4.46 -0.10 -4.21
C ASN A 381 -4.92 -0.04 -5.68
N MET A 382 -4.44 -0.96 -6.52
CA MET A 382 -4.86 -1.06 -7.92
C MET A 382 -6.29 -1.59 -8.06
N ALA A 383 -6.64 -2.66 -7.35
CA ALA A 383 -7.97 -3.27 -7.35
C ALA A 383 -9.00 -2.40 -6.61
N GLY A 384 -8.57 -1.54 -5.69
CA GLY A 384 -9.44 -0.75 -4.83
C GLY A 384 -9.99 -1.52 -3.63
N ASP A 385 -9.28 -2.56 -3.17
CA ASP A 385 -9.67 -3.35 -1.99
C ASP A 385 -9.29 -2.63 -0.70
N THR A 386 -10.18 -1.75 -0.26
CA THR A 386 -9.99 -0.95 0.96
C THR A 386 -9.99 -1.81 2.23
N GLU A 387 -10.72 -2.92 2.24
CA GLU A 387 -10.81 -3.80 3.41
C GLU A 387 -9.48 -4.52 3.63
N ALA A 388 -8.90 -5.09 2.57
CA ALA A 388 -7.58 -5.71 2.63
C ALA A 388 -6.48 -4.69 2.97
N LEU A 389 -6.53 -3.46 2.42
CA LEU A 389 -5.61 -2.37 2.80
C LEU A 389 -5.72 -1.99 4.28
N ASN A 390 -6.94 -1.91 4.81
CA ASN A 390 -7.18 -1.58 6.21
C ASN A 390 -6.66 -2.68 7.13
N ASN A 391 -6.90 -3.95 6.80
CA ASN A 391 -6.32 -5.07 7.54
C ASN A 391 -4.78 -5.02 7.50
N LEU A 392 -4.18 -4.79 6.34
CA LEU A 392 -2.72 -4.67 6.20
C LEU A 392 -2.17 -3.54 7.08
N ARG A 393 -2.82 -2.38 7.10
CA ARG A 393 -2.44 -1.23 7.94
C ARG A 393 -2.65 -1.46 9.43
N GLU A 394 -3.65 -2.24 9.81
CA GLU A 394 -3.91 -2.64 11.20
C GLU A 394 -2.82 -3.59 11.71
N TYR A 395 -2.49 -4.62 10.92
CA TYR A 395 -1.48 -5.62 11.30
C TYR A 395 -0.05 -5.12 11.16
N PHE A 396 0.22 -4.26 10.17
CA PHE A 396 1.57 -3.79 9.82
C PHE A 396 1.64 -2.26 9.69
N PRO A 397 1.37 -1.50 10.77
CA PRO A 397 1.26 -0.04 10.70
C PRO A 397 2.57 0.67 10.36
N GLU A 398 3.72 0.17 10.83
CA GLU A 398 5.02 0.77 10.51
C GLU A 398 5.52 0.36 9.13
N ALA A 399 5.36 -0.90 8.74
CA ALA A 399 5.69 -1.34 7.38
C ALA A 399 4.79 -0.66 6.34
N SER A 400 3.49 -0.45 6.62
CA SER A 400 2.60 0.29 5.73
C SER A 400 3.11 1.71 5.43
N LYS A 401 3.66 2.41 6.43
CA LYS A 401 4.26 3.73 6.22
C LYS A 401 5.51 3.67 5.34
N MET A 402 6.27 2.57 5.44
CA MET A 402 7.43 2.34 4.56
C MET A 402 6.98 2.09 3.13
N LEU A 403 5.90 1.34 2.90
CA LEU A 403 5.31 1.12 1.58
C LEU A 403 4.75 2.41 0.97
N ASP A 404 4.10 3.26 1.78
CA ASP A 404 3.67 4.60 1.38
C ASP A 404 4.85 5.50 0.99
N ALA A 405 5.99 5.39 1.68
CA ALA A 405 7.20 6.13 1.35
C ALA A 405 7.85 5.58 0.07
N TYR A 406 7.85 4.26 -0.09
CA TYR A 406 8.37 3.58 -1.27
C TYR A 406 7.58 3.97 -2.52
N ALA A 407 6.24 3.87 -2.49
CA ALA A 407 5.37 4.29 -3.60
C ALA A 407 5.62 5.75 -4.01
N ARG A 408 5.81 6.66 -3.05
CA ARG A 408 6.18 8.06 -3.35
C ARG A 408 7.54 8.17 -4.02
N SER A 409 8.53 7.42 -3.55
CA SER A 409 9.87 7.43 -4.14
C SER A 409 9.86 6.98 -5.60
N LEU A 410 8.97 6.06 -5.98
CA LEU A 410 8.80 5.61 -7.36
C LEU A 410 8.24 6.71 -8.28
N THR A 411 7.44 7.63 -7.74
CA THR A 411 6.90 8.77 -8.53
C THR A 411 7.89 9.92 -8.72
N ASP A 412 8.81 10.11 -7.77
CA ASP A 412 9.76 11.21 -7.77
C ASP A 412 11.00 10.96 -8.67
N ARG A 413 11.13 9.74 -9.21
CA ARG A 413 12.21 9.32 -10.13
C ARG A 413 12.04 9.84 -11.55
#